data_AF-A0A120K607-F1
#
_entry.id   AF-A0A120K607-F1
#
_cell.length_a   1.000
_cell.length_b   1.000
_cell.length_c   1.000
_cell.angle_alpha   90.00
_cell.angle_beta   90.00
_cell.angle_gamma   90.00
#
_symmetry.space_group_name_H-M   'P 1'
#
loop_
_entity.id
_entity.type
_entity.pdbx_description
1 polymer ?
#
loop_
_entity_poly.entity_id
_entity_poly.type
_entity_poly.pdbx_seq_one_letter_code
_entity_poly.pdbx_strand_id
1 'polypeptide(L)'
;MESAEAKEQEIIMLDIKASKVVTISAKVSPLEMQAIEEVARLCGVSRSYLLRTAFLRLVSEIYALSPELLNNVPREVLKEAESAKEMTFKCIKGP
;
A
#
# COMPACT_ATOMS: atom_id res chain seq x y z
N MET A 1 5.81 34.55 51.04
CA MET A 1 5.97 34.65 49.57
C MET A 1 6.39 33.27 49.11
N GLU A 2 5.43 32.44 48.72
CA GLU A 2 5.70 31.14 48.09
C GLU A 2 5.96 31.37 46.60
N SER A 3 7.09 30.85 46.13
CA SER A 3 7.51 30.91 44.73
C SER A 3 6.84 29.77 43.98
N ALA A 4 6.10 30.10 42.92
CA ALA A 4 5.45 29.14 42.06
C ALA A 4 6.52 28.35 41.29
N GLU A 5 6.60 27.04 41.54
CA GLU A 5 7.41 26.11 40.76
C GLU A 5 6.94 26.13 39.31
N ALA A 6 7.86 26.48 38.41
CA ALA A 6 7.66 26.42 36.98
C ALA A 6 7.47 24.95 36.57
N LYS A 7 6.28 24.60 36.07
CA LYS A 7 6.06 23.30 35.44
C LYS A 7 6.93 23.21 34.20
N GLU A 8 7.93 22.32 34.22
CA GLU A 8 8.69 21.94 33.04
C GLU A 8 7.72 21.49 31.95
N GLN A 9 7.73 22.22 30.82
CA GLN A 9 7.01 21.81 29.62
C GLN A 9 7.79 20.66 29.00
N GLU A 10 7.21 19.47 29.01
CA GLU A 10 7.76 18.31 28.31
C GLU A 10 7.59 18.55 26.80
N ILE A 11 8.66 19.02 26.14
CA ILE A 11 8.67 19.26 24.70
C ILE A 11 8.89 17.92 24.00
N ILE A 12 7.80 17.34 23.50
CA ILE A 12 7.87 16.16 22.63
C ILE A 12 8.32 16.63 21.24
N MET A 13 9.58 16.40 20.89
CA MET A 13 10.08 16.61 19.53
C MET A 13 9.66 15.44 18.63
N LEU A 14 8.69 15.67 17.75
CA LEU A 14 8.34 14.76 16.68
C LEU A 14 9.21 15.05 15.45
N ASP A 15 10.14 14.14 15.14
CA ASP A 15 10.92 14.18 13.89
C ASP A 15 10.04 13.71 12.72
N ILE A 16 9.25 14.64 12.15
CA ILE A 16 8.38 14.35 11.01
C ILE A 16 9.24 14.39 9.75
N LYS A 17 9.78 13.24 9.36
CA LYS A 17 10.35 13.08 8.01
C LYS A 17 9.23 13.16 6.99
N ALA A 18 9.34 14.12 6.05
CA ALA A 18 8.42 14.23 4.93
C ALA A 18 8.46 12.93 4.11
N SER A 19 7.47 12.08 4.32
CA SER A 19 7.30 10.85 3.56
C SER A 19 6.82 11.20 2.16
N LYS A 20 7.52 10.76 1.10
CA LYS A 20 7.04 10.83 -0.28
C LYS A 20 5.92 9.81 -0.55
N VAL A 21 5.03 9.61 0.41
CA VAL A 21 3.88 8.71 0.29
C VAL A 21 2.76 9.50 -0.37
N VAL A 22 2.31 9.00 -1.51
CA VAL A 22 1.10 9.47 -2.17
C VAL A 22 -0.06 8.62 -1.69
N THR A 23 -1.06 9.24 -1.07
CA THR A 23 -2.29 8.56 -0.66
C THR A 23 -3.26 8.53 -1.83
N ILE A 24 -3.75 7.34 -2.17
CA ILE A 24 -4.81 7.15 -3.16
C ILE A 24 -6.11 6.86 -2.40
N SER A 25 -7.10 7.73 -2.58
CA SER A 25 -8.43 7.56 -2.02
C SER A 25 -9.41 7.10 -3.11
N ALA A 26 -10.16 6.04 -2.84
CA ALA A 26 -11.18 5.51 -3.74
C ALA A 26 -12.49 5.26 -2.99
N LYS A 27 -13.62 5.45 -3.68
CA LYS A 27 -14.92 5.02 -3.17
C LYS A 27 -15.10 3.54 -3.49
N VAL A 28 -15.39 2.74 -2.49
CA VAL A 28 -15.74 1.32 -2.61
C VAL A 28 -17.08 1.09 -1.92
N SER A 29 -17.86 0.17 -2.46
CA SER A 29 -19.11 -0.29 -1.85
C SER A 29 -18.83 -1.15 -0.60
N PRO A 30 -19.83 -1.34 0.27
CA PRO A 30 -19.68 -2.22 1.43
C PRO A 30 -19.31 -3.67 1.05
N LEU A 31 -19.85 -4.19 -0.06
CA LEU A 31 -19.55 -5.55 -0.53
C LEU A 31 -18.11 -5.69 -1.03
N GLU A 32 -17.61 -4.69 -1.77
CA GLU A 32 -16.21 -4.66 -2.21
C GLU A 32 -15.26 -4.59 -1.00
N MET A 33 -15.62 -3.79 0.01
CA MET A 33 -14.83 -3.70 1.23
C MET A 33 -14.79 -5.04 1.99
N GLN A 34 -15.92 -5.73 2.09
CA GLN A 34 -16.00 -7.06 2.70
C GLN A 34 -15.10 -8.08 1.96
N ALA A 35 -15.10 -8.05 0.62
CA ALA A 35 -14.22 -8.91 -0.17
C ALA A 35 -12.74 -8.59 0.05
N ILE A 36 -12.36 -7.31 0.08
CA ILE A 36 -10.98 -6.86 0.37
C ILE A 36 -10.54 -7.35 1.73
N GLU A 37 -11.39 -7.22 2.76
CA GLU A 37 -11.08 -7.64 4.13
C GLU A 37 -10.90 -9.15 4.23
N GLU A 38 -11.79 -9.93 3.63
CA GLU A 38 -11.71 -11.38 3.69
C GLU A 38 -10.48 -11.93 2.95
N VAL A 39 -10.17 -11.40 1.77
CA VAL A 39 -8.97 -11.82 1.02
C VAL A 39 -7.70 -11.39 1.76
N ALA A 40 -7.65 -10.17 2.31
CA ALA A 40 -6.50 -9.71 3.09
C ALA A 40 -6.27 -10.60 4.32
N ARG A 41 -7.36 -10.99 5.01
CA ARG A 41 -7.34 -11.90 6.15
C ARG A 41 -6.82 -13.29 5.76
N LEU A 42 -7.36 -13.88 4.68
CA LEU A 42 -6.95 -15.20 4.19
C LEU A 42 -5.46 -15.23 3.82
N CYS A 43 -4.94 -14.14 3.26
CA CYS A 43 -3.56 -14.05 2.82
C CYS A 43 -2.59 -13.50 3.88
N GLY A 44 -3.08 -13.16 5.08
CA GLY A 44 -2.24 -12.66 6.18
C GLY A 44 -1.53 -11.33 5.87
N VAL A 45 -2.14 -10.46 5.06
CA VAL A 45 -1.55 -9.18 4.63
C VAL A 45 -2.45 -7.98 4.96
N SER A 46 -1.90 -6.77 4.91
CA SER A 46 -2.70 -5.56 5.06
C SER A 46 -3.53 -5.29 3.80
N ARG A 47 -4.67 -4.60 3.97
CA ARG A 47 -5.53 -4.15 2.86
C ARG A 47 -4.75 -3.33 1.83
N SER A 48 -3.89 -2.42 2.29
CA SER A 48 -3.06 -1.58 1.40
C SER A 48 -2.08 -2.41 0.59
N TYR A 49 -1.47 -3.43 1.21
CA TYR A 49 -0.57 -4.34 0.50
C TYR A 49 -1.30 -5.18 -0.56
N LEU A 50 -2.48 -5.69 -0.22
CA LEU A 50 -3.34 -6.42 -1.15
C LEU A 50 -3.69 -5.54 -2.36
N LEU A 51 -4.18 -4.33 -2.14
CA LEU A 51 -4.57 -3.39 -3.21
C LEU A 51 -3.37 -2.99 -4.08
N ARG A 52 -2.20 -2.72 -3.49
CA ARG A 52 -0.97 -2.42 -4.24
C ARG A 52 -0.56 -3.60 -5.11
N THR A 53 -0.63 -4.82 -4.57
CA THR A 53 -0.30 -6.04 -5.32
C THR A 53 -1.27 -6.28 -6.46
N ALA A 54 -2.57 -6.08 -6.23
CA ALA A 54 -3.60 -6.19 -7.27
C ALA A 54 -3.39 -5.18 -8.40
N PHE A 55 -3.07 -3.93 -8.06
CA PHE A 55 -2.71 -2.91 -9.05
C PHE A 55 -1.50 -3.32 -9.89
N LEU A 56 -0.41 -3.73 -9.25
CA LEU A 56 0.80 -4.19 -9.94
C LEU A 56 0.54 -5.41 -10.82
N ARG A 57 -0.32 -6.34 -10.36
CA ARG A 57 -0.73 -7.50 -11.15
C ARG A 57 -1.47 -7.09 -12.43
N LEU A 58 -2.41 -6.15 -12.32
CA LEU A 58 -3.13 -5.60 -13.48
C LEU A 58 -2.17 -4.92 -14.46
N VAL A 59 -1.21 -4.13 -13.98
CA VAL A 59 -0.18 -3.52 -14.82
C VAL A 59 0.63 -4.58 -15.56
N SER A 60 1.05 -5.65 -14.88
CA SER A 60 1.78 -6.76 -15.51
C SER A 60 0.96 -7.46 -16.59
N GLU A 61 -0.34 -7.65 -16.38
CA GLU A 61 -1.24 -8.28 -17.34
C GLU A 61 -1.47 -7.40 -18.56
N ILE A 62 -1.70 -6.10 -18.37
CA ILE A 62 -1.81 -5.14 -19.47
C ILE A 62 -0.49 -5.09 -20.26
N TYR A 63 0.65 -5.05 -19.59
CA TYR A 63 1.96 -5.05 -20.25
C TYR A 63 2.17 -6.31 -21.11
N ALA A 64 1.77 -7.47 -20.61
CA ALA A 64 1.91 -8.73 -21.35
C ALA A 64 1.00 -8.80 -22.59
N LEU A 65 -0.16 -8.16 -22.56
CA LEU A 65 -1.12 -8.15 -23.67
C LEU A 65 -0.81 -7.07 -24.71
N SER A 66 -0.40 -5.89 -24.25
CA SER A 66 -0.19 -4.70 -25.09
C SER A 66 0.88 -3.78 -24.46
N PRO A 67 2.18 -4.09 -24.62
CA PRO A 67 3.27 -3.31 -24.04
C PRO A 67 3.21 -1.82 -24.39
N GLU A 68 2.74 -1.50 -25.61
CA GLU A 68 2.63 -0.15 -26.15
C GLU A 68 1.69 0.76 -25.36
N LEU A 69 0.72 0.21 -24.62
CA LEU A 69 -0.20 1.00 -23.79
C LEU A 69 0.49 1.59 -22.55
N LEU A 70 1.64 1.04 -22.16
CA LEU A 70 2.34 1.42 -20.93
C LEU A 70 3.68 2.11 -21.21
N ASN A 71 3.88 2.65 -22.41
CA ASN A 71 5.11 3.36 -22.81
C ASN A 71 5.48 4.54 -21.90
N ASN A 72 4.50 5.12 -21.19
CA ASN A 72 4.70 6.22 -20.25
C ASN A 72 4.76 5.79 -18.78
N VAL A 73 4.61 4.49 -18.49
CA VAL A 73 4.72 3.97 -17.13
C VAL A 73 6.20 3.84 -16.76
N PRO A 74 6.63 4.31 -15.56
CA PRO A 74 8.02 4.16 -15.13
C PRO A 74 8.47 2.71 -15.13
N ARG A 75 9.70 2.45 -15.60
CA ARG A 75 10.26 1.09 -15.70
C ARG A 75 10.33 0.38 -14.36
N GLU A 76 10.52 1.14 -13.28
CA GLU A 76 10.54 0.66 -11.91
C GLU A 76 9.20 0.01 -11.54
N VAL A 77 8.08 0.63 -11.94
CA VAL A 77 6.73 0.08 -11.72
C VAL A 77 6.53 -1.20 -12.52
N LEU A 78 7.04 -1.26 -13.76
CA LEU A 78 6.97 -2.48 -14.58
C LEU A 78 7.76 -3.64 -13.95
N LYS A 79 8.93 -3.35 -13.38
CA LYS A 79 9.73 -4.35 -12.65
C LYS A 79 9.04 -4.84 -11.38
N GLU A 80 8.42 -3.94 -10.63
CA GLU A 80 7.59 -4.32 -9.47
C GLU A 80 6.36 -5.14 -9.90
N ALA A 81 5.76 -4.81 -11.04
CA ALA A 81 4.62 -5.53 -11.60
C ALA A 81 4.94 -7.00 -11.94
N GLU A 82 6.12 -7.26 -12.49
CA GLU A 82 6.60 -8.63 -12.71
C GLU A 82 6.74 -9.43 -11.41
N SER A 83 7.21 -8.76 -10.34
CA SER A 83 7.41 -9.36 -9.02
C SER A 83 6.08 -9.67 -8.30
N ALA A 84 5.02 -8.95 -8.64
CA ALA A 84 3.69 -9.15 -8.04
C ALA A 84 3.11 -10.55 -8.31
N LYS A 85 3.50 -11.21 -9.41
CA LYS A 85 3.10 -12.61 -9.71
C LYS A 85 3.47 -13.57 -8.58
N GLU A 86 4.70 -13.47 -8.07
CA GLU A 86 5.17 -14.32 -6.98
C GLU A 86 4.45 -14.01 -5.66
N MET A 87 4.14 -12.73 -5.41
CA MET A 87 3.45 -12.28 -4.21
C MET A 87 1.99 -12.77 -4.18
N THR A 88 1.28 -12.74 -5.30
CA THR A 88 -0.07 -13.33 -5.43
C THR A 88 -0.03 -14.85 -5.22
N PHE A 89 1.00 -15.53 -5.71
CA PHE A 89 1.11 -16.97 -5.60
C PHE A 89 1.27 -17.45 -4.15
N LYS A 90 2.03 -16.71 -3.33
CA LYS A 90 2.17 -16.97 -1.89
C LYS A 90 0.85 -16.81 -1.12
N CYS A 91 0.00 -15.87 -1.54
CA CYS A 91 -1.33 -15.66 -0.98
C CYS A 91 -2.28 -16.85 -1.26
N ILE A 92 -2.21 -17.45 -2.45
CA ILE A 92 -3.10 -18.56 -2.85
C ILE A 92 -2.66 -19.91 -2.24
N LYS A 93 -1.35 -20.14 -2.06
CA LYS A 93 -0.85 -21.43 -1.56
C LYS A 93 -0.86 -21.58 -0.03
N GLY A 94 -1.15 -20.50 0.70
CA GLY A 94 -0.97 -20.46 2.16
C GLY A 94 0.52 -20.37 2.55
N PRO A 95 0.82 -19.96 3.79
CA PRO A 95 2.18 -20.01 4.34
C PRO A 95 2.72 -21.45 4.42
#